data_AF-A0A7J9CL24-F1
#
_entry.id   AF-A0A7J9CL24-F1
#
_cell.length_a   1.000
_cell.length_b   1.000
_cell.length_c   1.000
_cell.angle_alpha   90.00
_cell.angle_beta   90.00
_cell.angle_gamma   90.00
#
_symmetry.space_group_name_H-M   'P 1'
#
loop_
_entity.id
_entity.type
_entity.pdbx_description
1 polymer ?
#
loop_
_entity_poly.entity_id
_entity_poly.type
_entity_poly.pdbx_seq_one_letter_code
_entity_poly.pdbx_strand_id
1 'polypeptide(L)'
;MAGNHKEEFGLLWDYTHELRLKMLGSTIRMAFQRVTVDFLPHFKRYYVCFDALKRGWKARCKQLIGLDSFFLKCPFKSEFLTAVGRDTNNQMLPIAWGIEIAIFDILPRVEHRNCARQVFANWSMRKLGKSYECDFWQIVKCTAEREWGDLYSALEKKYKDV
;
A
#
# COMPACT_ATOMS: atom_id res chain seq x y z
N MET A 1 7.20 16.75 22.11
CA MET A 1 5.95 17.45 21.75
C MET A 1 4.93 16.37 21.39
N ALA A 2 3.77 16.33 22.07
CA ALA A 2 2.67 15.46 21.67
C ALA A 2 1.80 16.23 20.66
N GLY A 3 1.66 15.71 19.45
CA GLY A 3 0.87 16.33 18.38
C GLY A 3 -0.64 16.28 18.67
N ASN A 4 -1.36 17.33 18.25
CA ASN A 4 -2.82 17.37 18.36
C ASN A 4 -3.43 16.96 17.02
N HIS A 5 -3.73 15.66 16.91
CA HIS A 5 -4.31 15.07 15.70
C HIS A 5 -5.53 15.86 15.19
N LYS A 6 -6.42 16.38 16.05
CA LYS A 6 -7.61 17.11 15.59
C LYS A 6 -7.25 18.39 14.83
N GLU A 7 -6.30 19.16 15.36
CA GLU A 7 -5.84 20.41 14.74
C GLU A 7 -5.05 20.13 13.48
N GLU A 8 -4.12 19.17 13.52
CA GLU A 8 -3.29 18.77 12.37
C GLU A 8 -4.15 18.24 11.22
N PHE A 9 -5.17 17.42 11.50
CA PHE A 9 -6.11 16.94 10.49
C PHE A 9 -7.02 18.08 9.96
N GLY A 10 -7.31 19.10 10.77
CA GLY A 10 -8.07 20.28 10.32
C GLY A 10 -7.36 21.08 9.23
N LEU A 11 -6.03 21.11 9.26
CA LEU A 11 -5.19 21.84 8.29
C LEU A 11 -5.04 21.16 6.93
N LEU A 12 -5.44 19.88 6.80
CA LEU A 12 -5.33 19.15 5.52
C LEU A 12 -6.09 19.82 4.38
N TRP A 13 -7.20 20.51 4.68
CA TRP A 13 -7.97 21.23 3.67
C TRP A 13 -7.15 22.34 3.03
N ASP A 14 -6.65 23.25 3.85
CA ASP A 14 -5.87 24.39 3.41
C ASP A 14 -4.58 23.92 2.75
N TYR A 15 -3.93 22.90 3.32
CA TYR A 15 -2.74 22.29 2.74
C TYR A 15 -3.00 21.70 1.35
N THR A 16 -4.08 20.94 1.19
CA THR A 16 -4.46 20.36 -0.10
C THR A 16 -4.79 21.46 -1.12
N HIS A 17 -5.48 22.51 -0.68
CA HIS A 17 -5.79 23.67 -1.53
C HIS A 17 -4.50 24.34 -2.03
N GLU A 18 -3.57 24.64 -1.13
CA GLU A 18 -2.27 25.22 -1.43
C GLU A 18 -1.44 24.35 -2.39
N LEU A 19 -1.41 23.03 -2.17
CA LEU A 19 -0.71 22.10 -3.06
C LEU A 19 -1.32 22.11 -4.47
N ARG A 20 -2.65 22.18 -4.59
CA ARG A 20 -3.32 22.24 -5.90
C ARG A 20 -3.02 23.53 -6.64
N LEU A 21 -2.88 24.65 -5.93
CA LEU A 21 -2.53 25.95 -6.51
C LEU A 21 -1.07 25.99 -6.98
N LYS A 22 -0.15 25.48 -6.15
CA LYS A 22 1.30 25.62 -6.40
C LYS A 22 1.92 24.53 -7.26
N MET A 23 1.34 23.32 -7.27
CA MET A 23 1.91 22.16 -7.95
C MET A 23 1.05 21.70 -9.13
N LEU A 24 0.94 22.56 -10.15
CA LEU A 24 0.21 22.26 -11.39
C LEU A 24 0.71 20.94 -12.03
N GLY A 25 -0.23 20.12 -12.50
CA GLY A 25 0.03 18.79 -13.06
C GLY A 25 0.08 17.65 -12.02
N SER A 26 0.21 17.98 -10.73
CA SER A 26 0.17 16.99 -9.66
C SER A 26 -1.26 16.48 -9.44
N THR A 27 -1.39 15.22 -9.06
CA THR A 27 -2.69 14.61 -8.76
C THR A 27 -2.90 14.61 -7.25
N ILE A 28 -3.72 15.54 -6.77
CA ILE A 28 -4.02 15.71 -5.35
C ILE A 28 -5.53 15.54 -5.15
N ARG A 29 -5.95 14.37 -4.65
CA ARG A 29 -7.37 14.05 -4.40
C ARG A 29 -7.60 14.01 -2.90
N MET A 30 -8.66 14.68 -2.46
CA MET A 30 -9.11 14.64 -1.08
C MET A 30 -10.62 14.57 -1.06
N ALA A 31 -11.18 13.65 -0.27
CA ALA A 31 -12.60 13.48 -0.08
C ALA A 31 -12.90 13.36 1.41
N PHE A 32 -14.02 13.96 1.81
CA PHE A 32 -14.55 13.88 3.16
C PHE A 32 -15.89 13.15 3.16
N GLN A 33 -16.21 12.55 4.29
CA GLN A 33 -17.49 11.95 4.57
C GLN A 33 -18.03 12.55 5.86
N ARG A 34 -19.20 13.18 5.76
CA ARG A 34 -20.03 13.47 6.92
C ARG A 34 -20.89 12.24 7.17
N VAL A 35 -20.66 11.56 8.28
CA VAL A 35 -21.45 10.37 8.68
C VAL A 35 -22.80 10.83 9.25
N THR A 36 -22.82 11.98 9.92
CA THR A 36 -24.00 12.59 10.57
C THR A 36 -23.87 14.12 10.50
N VAL A 37 -25.01 14.83 10.46
CA VAL A 37 -25.04 16.30 10.31
C VAL A 37 -24.36 17.01 11.48
N ASP A 38 -24.45 16.43 12.68
CA ASP A 38 -23.93 16.98 13.93
C ASP A 38 -22.42 16.77 14.12
N PHE A 39 -21.78 15.96 13.27
CA PHE A 39 -20.35 15.67 13.38
C PHE A 39 -19.54 16.41 12.31
N LEU A 40 -18.29 16.74 12.66
CA LEU A 40 -17.34 17.29 11.71
C LEU A 40 -17.12 16.29 10.56
N PRO A 41 -16.98 16.77 9.31
CA PRO A 41 -16.66 15.91 8.18
C PRO A 41 -15.38 15.14 8.45
N HIS A 42 -15.47 13.82 8.43
CA HIS A 42 -14.32 12.94 8.59
C HIS A 42 -13.63 12.82 7.25
N PHE A 43 -12.32 12.82 7.30
CA PHE A 43 -11.52 12.55 6.14
C PHE A 43 -11.78 11.10 5.66
N LYS A 44 -12.09 10.91 4.37
CA LYS A 44 -12.38 9.59 3.77
C LYS A 44 -11.26 9.09 2.88
N ARG A 45 -10.68 9.98 2.05
CA ARG A 45 -9.65 9.62 1.05
C ARG A 45 -8.71 10.78 0.83
N TYR A 46 -7.41 10.48 0.75
CA TYR A 46 -6.32 11.41 0.47
C TYR A 46 -5.44 10.69 -0.50
N TYR A 47 -4.98 11.39 -1.50
CA TYR A 47 -4.03 10.87 -2.44
C TYR A 47 -3.21 12.03 -2.96
N VAL A 48 -1.89 11.88 -2.91
CA VAL A 48 -0.93 12.82 -3.45
C VAL A 48 -0.01 12.07 -4.37
N CYS A 49 0.12 12.55 -5.60
CA CYS A 49 1.14 12.14 -6.54
C CYS A 49 1.65 13.36 -7.28
N PHE A 50 2.88 13.76 -6.98
CA PHE A 50 3.48 14.91 -7.61
C PHE A 50 3.85 14.61 -9.06
N ASP A 51 3.65 15.59 -9.92
CA ASP A 51 3.91 15.47 -11.36
C ASP A 51 5.38 15.13 -11.65
N ALA A 52 6.31 15.74 -10.91
CA ALA A 52 7.73 15.43 -11.02
C ALA A 52 8.03 13.95 -10.71
N LEU A 53 7.42 13.38 -9.66
CA LEU A 53 7.60 11.98 -9.28
C LEU A 53 6.99 11.03 -10.32
N LYS A 54 5.79 11.37 -10.82
CA LYS A 54 5.12 10.64 -11.90
C LYS A 54 5.98 10.58 -13.16
N ARG A 55 6.55 11.72 -13.58
CA ARG A 55 7.47 11.78 -14.74
C ARG A 55 8.76 11.02 -14.47
N GLY A 56 9.35 11.18 -13.30
CA GLY A 56 10.58 10.48 -12.92
C GLY A 56 10.41 8.97 -12.98
N TRP A 57 9.31 8.46 -12.42
CA TRP A 57 8.98 7.04 -12.49
C TRP A 57 8.80 6.56 -13.92
N LYS A 58 7.98 7.24 -14.74
CA LYS A 58 7.75 6.86 -16.14
C LYS A 58 9.02 6.86 -16.99
N ALA A 59 9.95 7.79 -16.71
CA ALA A 59 11.16 7.96 -17.52
C ALA A 59 12.29 7.00 -17.14
N ARG A 60 12.40 6.62 -15.86
CA ARG A 60 13.62 5.99 -15.33
C ARG A 60 13.39 4.78 -14.43
N CYS A 61 12.15 4.50 -14.05
CA CYS A 61 11.85 3.35 -13.18
C CYS A 61 11.34 2.13 -13.95
N LYS A 62 11.54 0.97 -13.34
CA LYS A 62 10.89 -0.28 -13.74
C LYS A 62 9.38 -0.08 -13.63
N GLN A 63 8.62 -0.69 -14.54
CA GLN A 63 7.15 -0.67 -14.56
C GLN A 63 6.56 -1.60 -13.48
N LEU A 64 7.10 -1.51 -12.27
CA LEU A 64 6.68 -2.23 -11.09
C LEU A 64 6.56 -1.21 -9.96
N ILE A 65 5.42 -1.23 -9.28
CA ILE A 65 5.14 -0.40 -8.11
C ILE A 65 5.04 -1.32 -6.90
N GLY A 66 5.87 -1.06 -5.89
CA GLY A 66 5.69 -1.62 -4.57
C GLY A 66 4.71 -0.75 -3.79
N LEU A 67 3.75 -1.38 -3.11
CA LEU A 67 2.88 -0.73 -2.15
C LEU A 67 3.28 -1.21 -0.76
N ASP A 68 3.45 -0.27 0.16
CA ASP A 68 3.64 -0.56 1.57
C ASP A 68 2.63 0.24 2.39
N SER A 69 2.06 -0.38 3.41
CA SER A 69 0.96 0.17 4.17
C SER A 69 1.21 0.11 5.67
N PHE A 70 0.68 1.10 6.37
CA PHE A 70 0.68 1.10 7.82
C PHE A 70 -0.61 1.71 8.38
N PHE A 71 -1.02 1.22 9.55
CA PHE A 71 -2.19 1.73 10.24
C PHE A 71 -1.85 3.01 11.00
N LEU A 72 -2.65 4.06 10.78
CA LEU A 72 -2.54 5.29 11.53
C LEU A 72 -3.00 5.07 12.98
N LYS A 73 -2.16 5.46 13.94
CA LYS A 73 -2.50 5.49 15.37
C LYS A 73 -3.22 6.80 15.72
N CYS A 74 -4.37 7.05 15.09
CA CYS A 74 -5.24 8.15 15.43
C CYS A 74 -6.66 7.62 15.72
N PRO A 75 -7.57 8.43 16.29
CA PRO A 75 -8.95 8.01 16.50
C PRO A 75 -9.62 7.53 15.20
N PHE A 76 -9.15 8.03 14.06
CA PHE A 76 -9.61 7.69 12.72
C PHE A 76 -8.79 6.53 12.17
N LYS A 77 -9.08 5.31 12.66
CA LYS A 77 -8.44 4.06 12.21
C LYS A 77 -8.54 3.95 10.68
N SER A 78 -7.41 4.15 10.01
CA SER A 78 -7.29 4.08 8.56
C SER A 78 -5.91 3.54 8.18
N GLU A 79 -5.83 2.98 6.98
CA GLU A 79 -4.61 2.45 6.41
C GLU A 79 -4.01 3.45 5.41
N PHE A 80 -2.78 3.86 5.69
CA PHE A 80 -2.02 4.75 4.84
C PHE A 80 -1.08 3.92 3.95
N LEU A 81 -1.22 4.06 2.64
CA LEU A 81 -0.39 3.41 1.64
C LEU A 81 0.63 4.38 1.05
N THR A 82 1.83 3.87 0.82
CA THR A 82 2.87 4.53 0.02
C THR A 82 3.19 3.67 -1.19
N ALA A 83 3.20 4.30 -2.36
CA ALA A 83 3.63 3.70 -3.61
C ALA A 83 5.08 4.07 -3.89
N VAL A 84 5.93 3.05 -4.08
CA VAL A 84 7.35 3.19 -4.39
C VAL A 84 7.67 2.50 -5.71
N GLY A 85 8.42 3.20 -6.56
CA GLY A 85 9.03 2.64 -7.76
C GLY A 85 10.47 2.23 -7.49
N ARG A 86 11.02 1.40 -8.37
CA ARG A 86 12.44 1.07 -8.35
C ARG A 86 13.10 1.50 -9.65
N ASP A 87 14.18 2.25 -9.57
CA ASP A 87 14.91 2.70 -10.75
C ASP A 87 15.85 1.61 -11.32
N THR A 88 16.52 1.93 -12.43
CA THR A 88 17.52 1.04 -13.06
C THR A 88 18.72 0.78 -12.17
N ASN A 89 19.04 1.70 -11.25
CA ASN A 89 20.11 1.60 -10.27
C ASN A 89 19.65 0.91 -8.98
N ASN A 90 18.48 0.26 -9.01
CA ASN A 90 17.87 -0.43 -7.89
C ASN A 90 17.53 0.46 -6.67
N GLN A 91 17.52 1.79 -6.83
CA GLN A 91 17.10 2.75 -5.81
C GLN A 91 15.57 2.86 -5.76
N MET A 92 15.03 3.20 -4.59
CA MET A 92 13.60 3.38 -4.38
C MET A 92 13.21 4.84 -4.59
N LEU A 93 12.16 5.06 -5.37
CA LEU A 93 11.58 6.39 -5.63
C LEU A 93 10.14 6.41 -5.09
N PRO A 94 9.80 7.22 -4.08
CA PRO A 94 8.40 7.42 -3.71
C PRO A 94 7.65 8.07 -4.89
N ILE A 95 6.50 7.50 -5.26
CA ILE A 95 5.69 7.94 -6.40
C ILE A 95 4.45 8.68 -5.91
N ALA A 96 3.75 8.09 -4.95
CA ALA A 96 2.49 8.57 -4.43
C ALA A 96 2.27 8.05 -3.02
N TRP A 97 1.38 8.70 -2.28
CA TRP A 97 0.92 8.23 -0.99
C TRP A 97 -0.51 8.68 -0.75
N GLY A 98 -1.19 7.98 0.14
CA GLY A 98 -2.60 8.24 0.39
C GLY A 98 -3.24 7.13 1.18
N ILE A 99 -4.54 7.24 1.38
CA ILE A 99 -5.30 6.22 2.09
C ILE A 99 -5.91 5.24 1.09
N GLU A 100 -5.80 3.94 1.41
CA GLU A 100 -5.95 2.75 0.55
C GLU A 100 -7.05 2.85 -0.51
N ILE A 101 -8.21 3.38 -0.13
CA ILE A 101 -9.43 3.49 -0.95
C ILE A 101 -9.18 4.25 -2.27
N ALA A 102 -8.10 5.03 -2.37
CA ALA A 102 -7.77 5.74 -3.61
C ALA A 102 -7.11 4.85 -4.69
N ILE A 103 -6.38 3.78 -4.34
CA ILE A 103 -5.51 3.08 -5.31
C ILE A 103 -6.31 2.22 -6.29
N PHE A 104 -7.30 1.46 -5.79
CA PHE A 104 -8.17 0.63 -6.64
C PHE A 104 -8.99 1.47 -7.62
N ASP A 105 -9.41 2.67 -7.22
CA ASP A 105 -10.11 3.63 -8.09
C ASP A 105 -9.18 4.21 -9.17
N ILE A 106 -7.87 4.30 -8.93
CA ILE A 106 -6.91 4.94 -9.83
C ILE A 106 -6.35 3.94 -10.86
N LEU A 107 -6.11 2.69 -10.46
CA LEU A 107 -5.47 1.67 -11.29
C LEU A 107 -6.29 0.38 -11.39
N PRO A 108 -7.56 0.41 -11.87
CA PRO A 108 -8.46 -0.74 -11.83
C PRO A 108 -8.05 -1.90 -12.75
N ARG A 109 -7.10 -1.68 -13.67
CA ARG A 109 -6.63 -2.67 -14.65
C ARG A 109 -5.23 -3.21 -14.34
N VAL A 110 -4.61 -2.78 -13.24
CA VAL A 110 -3.26 -3.24 -12.91
C VAL A 110 -3.34 -4.61 -12.26
N GLU A 111 -2.40 -5.48 -12.59
CA GLU A 111 -2.29 -6.75 -11.89
C GLU A 111 -1.82 -6.50 -10.45
N HIS A 112 -2.61 -6.95 -9.48
CA HIS A 112 -2.29 -6.83 -8.07
C HIS A 112 -1.68 -8.14 -7.56
N ARG A 113 -0.46 -8.06 -7.03
CA ARG A 113 0.22 -9.18 -6.39
C ARG A 113 0.54 -8.83 -4.94
N ASN A 114 0.35 -9.80 -4.05
CA ASN A 114 0.80 -9.66 -2.68
C ASN A 114 2.31 -9.91 -2.59
N CYS A 115 3.01 -9.08 -1.83
CA CYS A 115 4.42 -9.29 -1.56
C CYS A 115 4.59 -10.60 -0.76
N ALA A 116 5.32 -11.57 -1.30
CA ALA A 116 5.55 -12.86 -0.63
C ALA A 116 6.12 -12.69 0.80
N ARG A 117 6.97 -11.69 1.02
CA ARG A 117 7.48 -11.34 2.35
C ARG A 117 6.35 -10.93 3.30
N GLN A 118 5.40 -10.13 2.83
CA GLN A 118 4.28 -9.68 3.65
C GLN A 118 3.29 -10.82 3.91
N VAL A 119 3.02 -11.66 2.90
CA VAL A 119 2.21 -12.88 3.06
C VAL A 119 2.84 -13.78 4.12
N PHE A 120 4.15 -14.02 4.03
CA PHE A 120 4.88 -14.81 5.01
C PHE A 120 4.83 -14.19 6.40
N ALA A 121 5.13 -12.91 6.55
CA ALA A 121 5.11 -12.23 7.85
C ALA A 121 3.72 -12.29 8.50
N ASN A 122 2.65 -12.08 7.71
CA ASN A 122 1.28 -12.18 8.19
C ASN A 122 0.91 -13.61 8.60
N TRP A 123 1.40 -14.60 7.86
CA TRP A 123 1.16 -16.02 8.14
C TRP A 123 1.99 -16.53 9.32
N SER A 124 3.25 -16.12 9.45
CA SER A 124 4.18 -16.55 10.51
C SER A 124 3.78 -16.05 11.89
N MET A 125 3.01 -14.95 11.98
CA MET A 125 2.38 -14.52 13.23
C MET A 125 1.51 -15.60 13.88
N ARG A 126 1.13 -16.65 13.15
CA ARG A 126 0.42 -17.83 13.66
C ARG A 126 1.33 -18.84 14.41
N LYS A 127 2.60 -18.50 14.66
CA LYS A 127 3.59 -19.34 15.37
C LYS A 127 3.84 -20.70 14.70
N LEU A 128 3.88 -20.71 13.37
CA LEU A 128 4.15 -21.92 12.61
C LEU A 128 5.63 -22.33 12.73
N GLY A 129 5.88 -23.64 12.69
CA GLY A 129 7.25 -24.17 12.79
C GLY A 129 8.12 -23.81 11.58
N LYS A 130 9.45 -23.83 11.75
CA LYS A 130 10.43 -23.51 10.68
C LYS A 130 10.26 -24.32 9.39
N SER A 131 9.69 -25.52 9.45
CA SER A 131 9.46 -26.34 8.26
C SER A 131 8.46 -25.68 7.29
N TYR A 132 7.49 -24.93 7.79
CA TYR A 132 6.53 -24.16 6.99
C TYR A 132 7.17 -22.99 6.22
N GLU A 133 8.24 -22.41 6.79
CA GLU A 133 9.01 -21.35 6.13
C GLU A 133 9.75 -21.89 4.90
N CYS A 134 10.41 -23.03 5.03
CA CYS A 134 11.08 -23.68 3.91
C CYS A 134 10.10 -23.99 2.77
N ASP A 135 8.97 -24.62 3.09
CA ASP A 135 7.95 -25.00 2.11
C ASP A 135 7.38 -23.76 1.39
N PHE A 136 7.06 -22.69 2.15
CA PHE A 136 6.56 -21.44 1.60
C PHE A 136 7.56 -20.81 0.61
N TRP A 137 8.83 -20.68 0.98
CA TRP A 137 9.83 -20.07 0.11
C TRP A 137 10.21 -20.95 -1.07
N GLN A 138 10.04 -22.27 -1.00
CA GLN A 138 10.15 -23.16 -2.15
C GLN A 138 9.02 -22.88 -3.16
N ILE A 139 7.77 -22.80 -2.69
CA ILE A 139 6.60 -22.47 -3.53
C ILE A 139 6.80 -21.11 -4.22
N VAL A 140 7.24 -20.08 -3.47
CA VAL A 140 7.45 -18.72 -4.02
C VAL A 140 8.53 -18.67 -5.10
N LYS A 141 9.55 -19.54 -5.01
CA LYS A 141 10.66 -19.61 -5.98
C LYS A 141 10.36 -20.49 -7.19
N CYS A 142 9.26 -21.25 -7.15
CA CYS A 142 8.88 -22.13 -8.23
C CYS A 142 8.55 -21.33 -9.49
N THR A 143 9.01 -21.81 -10.64
CA THR A 143 8.80 -21.17 -11.94
C THR A 143 7.82 -21.94 -12.83
N ALA A 144 7.45 -23.17 -12.45
CA ALA A 144 6.58 -24.06 -13.21
C ALA A 144 5.26 -24.33 -12.47
N GLU A 145 4.13 -24.15 -13.16
CA GLU A 145 2.80 -24.29 -12.57
C GLU A 145 2.53 -25.70 -12.01
N ARG A 146 3.06 -26.74 -12.66
CA ARG A 146 2.93 -28.12 -12.20
C ARG A 146 3.63 -28.35 -10.86
N GLU A 147 4.90 -27.94 -10.76
CA GLU A 147 5.68 -28.06 -9.53
C GLU A 147 5.07 -27.19 -8.41
N TRP A 148 4.59 -26.00 -8.75
CA TRP A 148 3.86 -25.15 -7.80
C TRP A 148 2.62 -25.87 -7.23
N GLY A 149 1.84 -26.53 -8.09
CA GLY A 149 0.66 -27.30 -7.68
C GLY A 149 0.99 -28.47 -6.76
N ASP A 150 2.06 -29.19 -7.03
CA ASP A 150 2.53 -30.30 -6.21
C ASP A 150 2.99 -29.82 -4.82
N LEU A 151 3.83 -28.77 -4.78
CA LEU A 151 4.33 -28.17 -3.53
C LEU A 151 3.20 -27.53 -2.70
N TYR A 152 2.28 -26.82 -3.34
CA TYR A 152 1.13 -26.21 -2.68
C TYR A 152 0.22 -27.28 -2.06
N SER A 153 -0.08 -28.35 -2.81
CA SER A 153 -0.90 -29.47 -2.32
C SER A 153 -0.26 -30.18 -1.13
N ALA A 154 1.08 -30.33 -1.13
CA ALA A 154 1.82 -30.90 -0.01
C ALA A 154 1.75 -30.00 1.24
N LEU A 155 1.93 -28.69 1.07
CA LEU A 155 1.82 -27.71 2.15
C LEU A 155 0.40 -27.66 2.72
N GLU A 156 -0.62 -27.70 1.86
CA GLU A 156 -2.03 -27.66 2.27
C GLU A 156 -2.40 -28.90 3.11
N LYS A 157 -1.97 -30.09 2.71
CA LYS A 157 -2.15 -31.33 3.49
C LYS A 157 -1.49 -31.20 4.87
N LYS A 158 -0.22 -30.80 4.88
CA LYS A 158 0.57 -30.62 6.11
C LYS A 158 -0.09 -29.61 7.07
N TYR A 159 -0.69 -28.54 6.54
CA TYR A 159 -1.39 -27.55 7.34
C TYR A 159 -2.73 -28.07 7.90
N LYS A 160 -3.44 -28.94 7.18
CA LYS A 160 -4.69 -29.58 7.64
C LYS A 160 -4.45 -30.59 8.78
N ASP A 161 -3.24 -31.10 8.89
CA ASP A 161 -2.84 -32.05 9.94
C ASP A 161 -2.41 -31.37 11.26
N VAL A 162 -2.50 -30.03 11.34
CA VAL A 162 -2.21 -29.21 12.54
C VAL A 162 -3.50 -28.66 13.14
#